data_AF-A0A957ECZ7-F1
#
_entry.id   AF-A0A957ECZ7-F1
#
_cell.length_a   1.000
_cell.length_b   1.000
_cell.length_c   1.000
_cell.angle_alpha   90.00
_cell.angle_beta   90.00
_cell.angle_gamma   90.00
#
_symmetry.space_group_name_H-M   'P 1'
#
loop_
_entity.id
_entity.type
_entity.pdbx_description
1 polymer ?
#
loop_
_entity_poly.entity_id
_entity_poly.type
_entity_poly.pdbx_seq_one_letter_code
_entity_poly.pdbx_strand_id
1 'polypeptide(L)'
;MPRYATLISQASFRRASDYLQQLRGGSQPGAFLQHQLAKIDLSSLTVAQLLEQLMRTKRPQIFAESAVAGDGSDWNLSELGLLGDISVAAPVTFFDNGRHTNPQVHTPPFTGWLLFVPGALLRNGRSHP
;
A
#
# COMPACT_ATOMS: atom_id res chain seq x y z
N MET A 1 4.94 12.85 14.80
CA MET A 1 5.35 11.71 13.94
C MET A 1 4.24 10.67 13.97
N PRO A 2 3.91 10.04 12.83
CA PRO A 2 2.93 8.96 12.83
C PRO A 2 3.36 7.83 13.76
N ARG A 3 2.42 7.29 14.55
CA ARG A 3 2.65 6.09 15.38
C ARG A 3 2.37 4.84 14.54
N TYR A 4 3.15 4.63 13.48
CA TYR A 4 3.15 3.36 12.74
C TYR A 4 4.49 3.14 12.05
N ALA A 5 4.78 1.88 11.74
CA ALA A 5 5.91 1.45 10.94
C ALA A 5 5.42 0.76 9.66
N THR A 6 6.10 1.04 8.55
CA THR A 6 5.86 0.36 7.27
C THR A 6 6.86 -0.78 7.14
N LEU A 7 6.37 -1.97 6.82
CA LEU A 7 7.16 -3.19 6.69
C LEU A 7 7.07 -3.72 5.26
N ILE A 8 8.18 -4.19 4.72
CA ILE A 8 8.27 -4.76 3.37
C ILE A 8 9.33 -5.87 3.37
N SER A 9 9.09 -6.94 2.60
CA SER A 9 10.08 -8.02 2.45
C SER A 9 11.30 -7.54 1.65
N GLN A 10 12.47 -8.18 1.84
CA GLN A 10 13.66 -7.89 1.05
C GLN A 10 13.43 -8.15 -0.46
N ALA A 11 12.67 -9.19 -0.79
CA ALA A 11 12.32 -9.52 -2.17
C ALA A 11 11.47 -8.41 -2.83
N SER A 12 10.47 -7.90 -2.11
CA SER A 12 9.62 -6.79 -2.58
C SER A 12 10.38 -5.48 -2.65
N PHE A 13 11.31 -5.23 -1.71
CA PHE A 13 12.19 -4.07 -1.78
C PHE A 13 13.10 -4.11 -3.02
N ARG A 14 13.59 -5.30 -3.39
CA ARG A 14 14.33 -5.49 -4.64
C ARG A 14 13.45 -5.21 -5.87
N ARG A 15 12.21 -5.72 -5.90
CA ARG A 15 11.25 -5.38 -6.96
C ARG A 15 11.01 -3.87 -7.07
N ALA A 16 10.95 -3.15 -5.94
CA ALA A 16 10.82 -1.70 -5.94
C ALA A 16 12.05 -1.00 -6.52
N SER A 17 13.25 -1.53 -6.26
CA SER A 17 14.48 -1.07 -6.90
C SER A 17 14.46 -1.28 -8.41
N ASP A 18 14.04 -2.46 -8.87
CA ASP A 18 13.94 -2.78 -10.29
C ASP A 18 12.91 -1.86 -10.98
N TYR A 19 11.77 -1.63 -10.34
CA TYR A 19 10.74 -0.71 -10.83
C TYR A 19 11.26 0.74 -10.93
N LEU A 20 12.03 1.21 -9.95
CA LEU A 20 12.66 2.53 -10.02
C LEU A 20 13.61 2.67 -11.23
N GLN A 21 14.38 1.63 -11.54
CA GLN A 21 15.25 1.62 -12.72
C GLN A 21 14.43 1.65 -14.02
N GLN A 22 13.30 0.94 -14.07
CA GLN A 22 12.39 0.98 -15.22
C GLN A 22 11.80 2.38 -15.43
N LEU A 23 11.38 3.06 -14.37
CA LEU A 23 10.89 4.44 -14.42
C LEU A 23 11.97 5.40 -14.94
N ARG A 24 13.21 5.25 -14.47
CA ARG A 24 14.37 6.02 -14.98
C ARG A 24 14.67 5.72 -16.44
N GLY A 25 14.39 4.51 -16.90
CA GLY A 25 14.46 4.10 -18.30
C GLY A 25 13.29 4.59 -19.17
N GLY A 26 12.36 5.37 -18.63
CA GLY A 26 11.24 5.95 -19.38
C GLY A 26 9.92 5.17 -19.31
N SER A 27 9.85 4.11 -18.49
CA SER A 27 8.58 3.40 -18.25
C SER A 27 7.57 4.34 -17.59
N GLN A 28 6.30 4.22 -17.97
CA GLN A 28 5.24 5.09 -17.43
C GLN A 28 4.70 4.53 -16.12
N PRO A 29 4.68 5.32 -15.04
CA PRO A 29 3.96 4.96 -13.82
C PRO A 29 2.44 5.02 -14.07
N GLY A 30 1.67 4.37 -13.20
CA GLY A 30 0.22 4.57 -13.16
C GLY A 30 -0.13 6.02 -12.80
N ALA A 31 -1.30 6.49 -13.23
CA ALA A 31 -1.70 7.89 -13.15
C ALA A 31 -1.58 8.48 -11.73
N PHE A 32 -1.89 7.70 -10.69
CA PHE A 32 -1.79 8.20 -9.31
C PHE A 32 -0.34 8.40 -8.87
N LEU A 33 0.56 7.47 -9.20
CA LEU A 33 1.97 7.63 -8.89
C LEU A 33 2.60 8.72 -9.76
N GLN A 34 2.21 8.81 -11.03
CA GLN A 34 2.64 9.88 -11.94
C GLN A 34 2.38 11.26 -11.34
N HIS A 35 1.18 11.46 -10.77
CA HIS A 35 0.83 12.71 -10.11
C HIS A 35 1.72 13.01 -8.89
N GLN A 36 2.07 12.00 -8.08
CA GLN A 36 2.99 12.19 -6.95
C GLN A 36 4.42 12.52 -7.40
N LEU A 37 4.86 11.95 -8.52
CA LEU A 37 6.22 12.12 -9.04
C LEU A 37 6.42 13.37 -9.91
N ALA A 38 5.34 14.08 -10.30
CA ALA A 38 5.38 15.18 -11.27
C ALA A 38 6.39 16.32 -10.95
N LYS A 39 6.76 16.48 -9.68
CA LYS A 39 7.71 17.51 -9.22
C LYS A 39 8.97 16.94 -8.58
N ILE A 40 9.21 15.64 -8.77
CA ILE A 40 10.30 14.91 -8.16
C ILE A 40 11.29 14.54 -9.27
N ASP A 41 12.55 14.88 -9.06
CA ASP A 41 13.62 14.41 -9.94
C ASP A 41 13.85 12.91 -9.72
N LEU A 42 13.51 12.11 -10.75
CA LEU A 42 13.66 10.65 -10.72
C LEU A 42 15.12 10.21 -10.61
N SER A 43 16.08 11.03 -11.07
CA SER A 43 17.50 10.65 -11.06
C SER A 43 18.06 10.58 -9.63
N SER A 44 17.55 11.41 -8.72
CA SER A 44 17.96 11.45 -7.31
C SER A 44 17.03 10.68 -6.36
N LEU A 45 15.88 10.21 -6.83
CA LEU A 45 14.90 9.48 -6.01
C LEU A 45 15.47 8.15 -5.48
N THR A 46 15.35 7.90 -4.18
CA THR A 46 15.72 6.60 -3.59
C THR A 46 14.56 5.61 -3.62
N VAL A 47 14.83 4.31 -3.47
CA VAL A 47 13.80 3.26 -3.38
C VAL A 47 12.84 3.52 -2.21
N ALA A 48 13.36 3.95 -1.06
CA ALA A 48 12.53 4.28 0.10
C ALA A 48 11.58 5.45 -0.18
N GLN A 49 12.07 6.51 -0.85
CA GLN A 49 11.23 7.64 -1.24
C GLN A 49 10.21 7.26 -2.32
N LEU A 50 10.56 6.39 -3.27
CA LEU A 50 9.61 5.84 -4.23
C LEU A 50 8.47 5.10 -3.51
N LEU A 51 8.81 4.22 -2.57
CA LEU A 51 7.83 3.48 -1.77
C LEU A 51 6.96 4.44 -0.93
N GLU A 52 7.54 5.51 -0.40
CA GLU A 52 6.79 6.55 0.31
C GLU A 52 5.79 7.27 -0.62
N GLN A 53 6.22 7.70 -1.81
CA GLN A 53 5.32 8.34 -2.78
C GLN A 53 4.23 7.37 -3.25
N LEU A 54 4.58 6.11 -3.48
CA LEU A 54 3.62 5.08 -3.83
C LEU A 54 2.60 4.86 -2.70
N MET A 55 3.03 4.82 -1.44
CA MET A 55 2.11 4.73 -0.30
C MET A 55 1.16 5.94 -0.21
N ARG A 56 1.62 7.15 -0.56
CA ARG A 56 0.79 8.37 -0.59
C ARG A 56 -0.28 8.37 -1.68
N THR A 57 -0.22 7.45 -2.65
CA THR A 57 -1.29 7.27 -3.64
C THR A 57 -2.53 6.56 -3.07
N LYS A 58 -2.38 5.83 -1.95
CA LYS A 58 -3.49 5.11 -1.31
C LYS A 58 -4.56 6.10 -0.84
N ARG A 59 -5.82 5.76 -1.10
CA ARG A 59 -6.98 6.50 -0.60
C ARG A 59 -7.35 5.99 0.81
N PRO A 60 -7.87 6.85 1.71
CA PRO A 60 -8.31 6.43 3.05
C PRO A 60 -9.35 5.31 3.02
N GLN A 61 -10.19 5.29 1.99
CA GLN A 61 -11.19 4.25 1.76
C GLN A 61 -11.24 3.92 0.27
N ILE A 62 -11.21 2.62 -0.04
CA ILE A 62 -11.35 2.09 -1.40
C ILE A 62 -11.90 0.67 -1.32
N PHE A 63 -12.74 0.29 -2.28
CA PHE A 63 -13.13 -1.10 -2.52
C PHE A 63 -12.19 -1.67 -3.59
N ALA A 64 -11.10 -2.31 -3.17
CA ALA A 64 -10.08 -2.81 -4.09
C ALA A 64 -10.65 -3.80 -5.12
N GLU A 65 -11.73 -4.49 -4.75
CA GLU A 65 -12.40 -5.55 -5.52
C GLU A 65 -13.26 -5.02 -6.67
N SER A 66 -13.42 -3.70 -6.81
CA SER A 66 -14.28 -3.10 -7.86
C SER A 66 -13.80 -1.74 -8.36
N ALA A 67 -13.14 -0.96 -7.52
CA ALA A 67 -12.70 0.40 -7.84
C ALA A 67 -11.33 0.46 -8.53
N VAL A 68 -10.58 -0.65 -8.57
CA VAL A 68 -9.22 -0.70 -9.11
C VAL A 68 -9.21 -1.26 -10.53
N ALA A 69 -8.58 -0.53 -11.44
CA ALA A 69 -8.36 -0.93 -12.83
C ALA A 69 -7.14 -1.83 -12.98
N GLY A 70 -5.98 -1.36 -12.51
CA GLY A 70 -4.71 -2.07 -12.66
C GLY A 70 -4.06 -1.94 -14.05
N ASP A 71 -4.63 -1.13 -14.93
CA ASP A 71 -4.19 -0.90 -16.31
C ASP A 71 -3.31 0.35 -16.47
N GLY A 72 -2.99 1.04 -15.37
CA GLY A 72 -2.24 2.29 -15.35
C GLY A 72 -3.11 3.55 -15.34
N SER A 73 -4.43 3.46 -15.57
CA SER A 73 -5.35 4.60 -15.37
C SER A 73 -5.48 5.00 -13.90
N ASP A 74 -5.19 4.08 -12.98
CA ASP A 74 -5.00 4.32 -11.55
C ASP A 74 -3.59 3.93 -11.10
N TRP A 75 -3.38 2.63 -10.90
CA TRP A 75 -2.11 1.97 -10.66
C TRP A 75 -1.86 0.97 -11.78
N ASN A 76 -0.60 0.69 -12.09
CA ASN A 76 -0.28 -0.46 -12.94
C ASN A 76 -0.04 -1.74 -12.08
N LEU A 77 0.12 -2.89 -12.74
CA LEU A 77 0.31 -4.17 -12.03
C LEU A 77 1.56 -4.22 -11.15
N SER A 78 2.66 -3.57 -11.56
CA SER A 78 3.89 -3.50 -10.76
C SER A 78 3.64 -2.72 -9.47
N GLU A 79 2.96 -1.58 -9.57
CA GLU A 79 2.57 -0.75 -8.43
C GLU A 79 1.59 -1.46 -7.49
N LEU A 80 0.58 -2.16 -8.04
CA LEU A 80 -0.36 -2.95 -7.25
C LEU A 80 0.35 -4.09 -6.51
N GLY A 81 1.28 -4.79 -7.17
CA GLY A 81 2.10 -5.82 -6.53
C GLY A 81 2.91 -5.27 -5.36
N LEU A 82 3.59 -4.12 -5.56
CA LEU A 82 4.33 -3.46 -4.48
C LEU A 82 3.43 -2.99 -3.34
N LEU A 83 2.27 -2.38 -3.66
CA LEU A 83 1.32 -1.90 -2.66
C LEU A 83 0.73 -3.05 -1.82
N GLY A 84 0.53 -4.22 -2.43
CA GLY A 84 0.05 -5.45 -1.78
C GLY A 84 1.08 -6.12 -0.87
N ASP A 85 2.37 -5.88 -1.11
CA ASP A 85 3.45 -6.44 -0.28
C ASP A 85 3.76 -5.61 0.98
N ILE A 86 3.25 -4.38 1.06
CA ILE A 86 3.55 -3.46 2.14
C ILE A 86 2.57 -3.65 3.30
N SER A 87 3.10 -4.07 4.44
CA SER A 87 2.35 -4.15 5.70
C SER A 87 2.55 -2.92 6.56
N VAL A 88 1.57 -2.61 7.42
CA VAL A 88 1.66 -1.49 8.38
C VAL A 88 1.48 -2.02 9.80
N ALA A 89 2.44 -1.75 10.68
CA ALA A 89 2.39 -2.08 12.09
C ALA A 89 2.13 -0.81 12.92
N ALA A 90 1.08 -0.82 13.74
CA ALA A 90 0.72 0.32 14.58
C ALA A 90 0.48 -0.11 16.03
N PRO A 91 1.09 0.56 17.02
CA PRO A 91 0.72 0.38 18.41
C PRO A 91 -0.69 0.95 18.64
N VAL A 92 -1.56 0.17 19.28
CA VAL A 92 -2.96 0.54 19.54
C VAL A 92 -3.36 0.23 20.98
N THR A 93 -4.52 0.75 21.37
CA THR A 93 -5.25 0.33 22.57
C THR A 93 -6.46 -0.48 22.14
N PHE A 94 -6.59 -1.70 22.67
CA PHE A 94 -7.73 -2.57 22.43
C PHE A 94 -8.81 -2.30 23.47
N PHE A 95 -9.98 -1.87 22.99
CA PHE A 95 -11.14 -1.54 23.82
C PHE A 95 -12.12 -2.72 23.94
N ASP A 96 -12.14 -3.64 22.98
CA ASP A 96 -12.98 -4.83 22.97
C ASP A 96 -12.28 -6.01 22.26
N ASN A 97 -12.96 -7.16 22.21
CA ASN A 97 -12.46 -8.40 21.64
C ASN A 97 -12.58 -8.52 20.10
N GLY A 98 -12.98 -7.47 19.39
CA GLY A 98 -13.04 -7.41 17.92
C GLY A 98 -14.19 -8.16 17.27
N ARG A 99 -15.21 -8.62 18.02
CA ARG A 99 -16.39 -9.27 17.43
C ARG A 99 -17.23 -8.27 16.65
N HIS A 100 -17.64 -8.64 15.44
CA HIS A 100 -18.45 -7.78 14.55
C HIS A 100 -19.84 -7.48 15.12
N THR A 101 -20.38 -8.37 15.93
CA THR A 101 -21.66 -8.21 16.63
C THR A 101 -21.48 -8.57 18.09
N ASN A 102 -22.15 -7.84 18.99
CA ASN A 102 -22.09 -8.02 20.44
C ASN A 102 -20.64 -8.11 20.98
N PRO A 103 -19.79 -7.07 20.78
CA PRO A 103 -18.42 -7.07 21.27
C PRO A 103 -18.37 -7.09 22.80
N GLN A 104 -17.39 -7.80 23.35
CA GLN A 104 -17.13 -7.80 24.78
C GLN A 104 -16.07 -6.74 25.09
N VAL A 105 -16.49 -5.68 25.77
CA VAL A 105 -15.62 -4.57 26.18
C VAL A 105 -14.60 -5.04 27.22
N HIS A 106 -13.34 -4.62 27.06
CA HIS A 106 -12.29 -4.84 28.03
C HIS A 106 -12.34 -3.80 29.16
N THR A 107 -12.18 -4.23 30.40
CA THR A 107 -12.12 -3.34 31.56
C THR A 107 -11.03 -3.83 32.52
N PRO A 108 -9.85 -3.17 32.56
CA PRO A 108 -9.44 -2.02 31.74
C PRO A 108 -9.10 -2.40 30.27
N PRO A 109 -9.09 -1.43 29.34
CA PRO A 109 -8.45 -1.59 28.03
C PRO A 109 -6.96 -1.94 28.18
N PHE A 110 -6.37 -2.58 27.16
CA PHE A 110 -4.95 -2.93 27.14
C PHE A 110 -4.26 -2.49 25.85
N THR A 111 -2.94 -2.35 25.87
CA THR A 111 -2.14 -1.95 24.70
C THR A 111 -1.57 -3.16 23.96
N GLY A 112 -1.36 -3.00 22.66
CA GLY A 112 -0.64 -3.97 21.85
C GLY A 112 -0.42 -3.43 20.44
N TRP A 113 -0.36 -4.31 19.45
CA TRP A 113 -0.04 -3.96 18.07
C TRP A 113 -1.09 -4.51 17.11
N LEU A 114 -1.49 -3.70 16.14
CA LEU A 114 -2.17 -4.17 14.94
C LEU A 114 -1.15 -4.25 13.79
N LEU A 115 -1.19 -5.37 13.06
CA LEU A 115 -0.45 -5.56 11.82
C LEU A 115 -1.46 -5.66 10.68
N PHE A 116 -1.51 -4.63 9.85
CA PHE A 116 -2.34 -4.59 8.64
C PHE A 116 -1.54 -5.21 7.49
N VAL A 117 -1.95 -6.41 7.05
CA VAL A 117 -1.34 -7.14 5.93
C VAL A 117 -2.36 -7.22 4.80
N PRO A 118 -2.07 -6.69 3.60
CA PRO A 118 -2.93 -6.88 2.44
C PRO A 118 -2.99 -8.37 2.05
N GLY A 119 -4.19 -8.92 1.97
CA GLY A 119 -4.40 -10.27 1.45
C GLY A 119 -4.29 -10.33 -0.08
N ALA A 120 -4.28 -11.55 -0.64
CA ALA A 120 -4.30 -11.74 -2.09
C ALA A 120 -5.61 -11.18 -2.69
N LEU A 121 -5.48 -10.20 -3.58
CA LEU A 121 -6.61 -9.65 -4.34
C LEU A 121 -6.81 -10.47 -5.63
N LEU A 122 -7.75 -11.42 -5.60
CA LEU A 122 -8.00 -12.36 -6.70
C LEU A 122 -9.16 -11.97 -7.61
N ARG A 123 -9.78 -10.80 -7.36
CA ARG A 123 -10.91 -10.27 -8.14
C ARG A 123 -10.90 -8.75 -8.08
N ASN A 124 -11.07 -8.10 -9.23
CA ASN A 124 -11.17 -6.65 -9.36
C ASN A 124 -12.51 -6.20 -9.97
N GLY A 125 -13.50 -7.10 -10.06
CA GLY A 125 -14.83 -6.81 -10.60
C GLY A 125 -14.86 -6.57 -12.11
N ARG A 126 -13.69 -6.61 -12.75
CA ARG A 126 -13.47 -6.42 -14.19
C ARG A 126 -13.00 -7.75 -14.75
N SER A 127 -13.92 -8.70 -14.89
CA SER A 127 -13.69 -9.87 -15.72
C SER A 127 -13.39 -9.40 -17.14
N HIS A 128 -12.18 -9.63 -17.64
CA HIS A 128 -12.04 -9.81 -19.08
C HIS A 128 -12.69 -11.15 -19.45
N PRO A 129 -13.43 -11.24 -20.57
CA PRO A 129 -13.90 -12.51 -21.10
C PRO A 129 -12.74 -13.47 -21.40
#